data_AF-A0A7S0G828-F1
#
_entry.id   AF-A0A7S0G828-F1
#
_cell.length_a   1.000
_cell.length_b   1.000
_cell.length_c   1.000
_cell.angle_alpha   90.00
_cell.angle_beta   90.00
_cell.angle_gamma   90.00
#
_symmetry.space_group_name_H-M   'P 1'
#
loop_
_entity.id
_entity.type
_entity.pdbx_description
1 polymer ?
#
loop_
_entity_poly.entity_id
_entity_poly.type
_entity_poly.pdbx_seq_one_letter_code
_entity_poly.pdbx_strand_id
1 'polypeptide(L)'
;DDLSALVTKIDETLDTRSKNIPVAWGCVDMQGWRKSMEDAHVARLDVSPPIKPLINDQQQLVTKTTDCDKQSNYAKVFSVFDGHGGPEVARFCDLYLVHVLVSQKQWNSFDADGCADV
;
A
#
# COMPACT_ATOMS: atom_id res chain seq x y z
N ASP A 1 7.34 -18.84 -32.13
CA ASP A 1 6.78 -19.52 -30.94
C ASP A 1 7.76 -19.39 -29.80
N ASP A 2 7.68 -18.26 -29.10
CA ASP A 2 8.56 -17.97 -27.97
C ASP A 2 7.74 -18.17 -26.69
N LEU A 3 7.97 -19.30 -26.03
CA LEU A 3 7.40 -19.66 -24.73
C LEU A 3 8.07 -18.87 -23.57
N SER A 4 8.92 -17.88 -23.86
CA SER A 4 9.62 -17.05 -22.87
C SER A 4 8.73 -16.11 -22.05
N ALA A 5 7.46 -15.92 -22.44
CA ALA A 5 6.56 -14.95 -21.79
C ALA A 5 5.84 -15.47 -20.53
N LEU A 6 6.20 -16.65 -20.03
CA LEU A 6 5.70 -17.16 -18.74
C LEU A 6 6.61 -16.70 -17.60
N VAL A 7 6.80 -15.38 -17.47
CA VAL A 7 7.34 -14.80 -16.24
C VAL A 7 6.20 -14.68 -15.25
N THR A 8 5.81 -15.81 -14.66
CA THR A 8 4.96 -15.82 -13.48
C THR A 8 5.85 -15.46 -12.30
N LYS A 9 5.88 -14.19 -11.93
CA LYS A 9 6.46 -13.80 -10.65
C LYS A 9 5.41 -14.04 -9.58
N ILE A 10 5.65 -15.04 -8.74
CA ILE A 10 4.83 -15.30 -7.56
C ILE A 10 5.49 -14.56 -6.40
N ASP A 11 4.88 -13.46 -5.97
CA ASP A 11 5.27 -12.79 -4.72
C ASP A 11 4.28 -13.24 -3.64
N GLU A 12 4.74 -14.11 -2.73
CA GLU A 12 3.98 -14.57 -1.58
C GLU A 12 4.69 -14.15 -0.29
N THR A 13 3.96 -13.58 0.66
CA THR A 13 4.53 -13.20 1.96
C THR A 13 3.48 -13.21 3.05
N LEU A 14 3.89 -13.62 4.26
CA LEU A 14 3.13 -13.47 5.49
C LEU A 14 3.66 -12.28 6.27
N ASP A 15 2.81 -11.28 6.54
CA ASP A 15 3.18 -10.21 7.45
C ASP A 15 3.00 -10.65 8.91
N THR A 16 4.11 -10.94 9.58
CA THR A 16 4.15 -11.24 11.03
C THR A 16 4.50 -10.02 11.89
N ARG A 17 4.80 -8.87 11.26
CA ARG A 17 5.20 -7.64 11.97
C ARG A 17 4.01 -6.94 12.62
N SER A 18 2.83 -7.03 12.01
CA SER A 18 1.58 -6.62 12.66
C SER A 18 1.12 -7.70 13.63
N LYS A 19 1.23 -7.44 14.94
CA LYS A 19 0.75 -8.35 15.99
C LYS A 19 -0.77 -8.48 16.02
N ASN A 20 -1.49 -7.48 15.51
CA ASN A 20 -2.95 -7.40 15.65
C ASN A 20 -3.68 -8.17 14.54
N ILE A 21 -3.23 -8.05 13.28
CA ILE A 21 -3.87 -8.72 12.14
C ILE A 21 -2.80 -9.11 11.10
N PRO A 22 -2.23 -10.33 11.18
CA PRO A 22 -1.36 -10.82 10.11
C PRO A 22 -2.16 -10.94 8.81
N VAL A 23 -1.53 -10.62 7.69
CA VAL A 23 -2.13 -10.79 6.36
C VAL A 23 -1.18 -11.65 5.54
N ALA A 24 -1.69 -12.77 5.06
CA ALA A 24 -1.06 -13.54 4.00
C ALA A 24 -1.55 -12.99 2.66
N TRP A 25 -0.65 -12.79 1.71
CA TRP A 25 -0.99 -12.34 0.37
C TRP A 25 -0.11 -13.04 -0.66
N GLY A 26 -0.63 -13.10 -1.88
CA GLY A 26 0.05 -13.58 -3.07
C GLY A 26 -0.27 -12.64 -4.23
N CYS A 27 0.70 -12.38 -5.09
CA CYS A 27 0.51 -11.65 -6.34
C CYS A 27 1.15 -12.41 -7.49
N VAL A 28 0.51 -12.37 -8.65
CA VAL A 28 0.94 -13.06 -9.86
C VAL A 28 0.72 -12.15 -11.06
N ASP A 29 1.79 -11.95 -11.84
CA ASP A 29 1.73 -11.23 -13.11
C ASP A 29 1.91 -12.20 -14.28
N MET A 30 1.26 -11.91 -15.42
CA MET A 30 1.37 -12.69 -16.64
C MET A 30 1.29 -11.80 -17.88
N GLN A 31 2.30 -11.89 -18.76
CA GLN A 31 2.31 -11.14 -20.02
C GLN A 31 1.24 -11.63 -21.00
N GLY A 32 1.01 -12.95 -21.01
CA GLY A 32 0.12 -13.59 -21.97
C GLY A 32 0.56 -13.34 -23.41
N TRP A 33 -0.41 -13.02 -24.27
CA TRP A 33 -0.21 -12.84 -25.72
C TRP A 33 0.33 -11.46 -26.13
N ARG A 34 0.57 -10.56 -25.17
CA ARG A 34 1.08 -9.23 -25.48
C ARG A 34 2.54 -9.30 -25.91
N LYS A 35 2.96 -8.32 -26.72
CA LYS A 35 4.35 -8.19 -27.17
C LYS A 35 5.29 -7.79 -26.03
N SER A 36 4.76 -7.07 -25.04
CA SER A 36 5.45 -6.56 -23.86
C SER A 36 4.58 -6.74 -22.62
N MET A 37 5.21 -6.96 -21.46
CA MET A 37 4.60 -6.83 -20.14
C MET A 37 4.74 -5.37 -19.69
N GLU A 38 3.62 -4.67 -19.54
CA GLU A 38 3.59 -3.26 -19.14
C GLU A 38 3.02 -3.04 -17.73
N ASP A 39 2.46 -4.08 -17.12
CA ASP A 39 1.91 -4.00 -15.77
C ASP A 39 3.00 -3.90 -14.70
N ALA A 40 2.60 -3.39 -13.53
CA ALA A 40 3.37 -3.41 -12.30
C ALA A 40 2.44 -3.50 -11.09
N HIS A 41 2.95 -3.87 -9.92
CA HIS A 41 2.18 -3.96 -8.68
C HIS A 41 2.98 -3.50 -7.47
N VAL A 42 2.26 -3.12 -6.42
CA VAL A 42 2.82 -2.80 -5.10
C VAL A 42 2.18 -3.74 -4.08
N ALA A 43 3.01 -4.26 -3.18
CA ALA A 43 2.57 -4.99 -1.98
C ALA A 43 3.45 -4.61 -0.78
N ARG A 44 3.11 -3.51 -0.10
CA ARG A 44 3.86 -2.98 1.04
C ARG A 44 3.09 -3.20 2.34
N LEU A 45 3.74 -3.84 3.29
CA LEU A 45 3.15 -4.24 4.58
C LEU A 45 3.62 -3.37 5.76
N ASP A 46 4.54 -2.44 5.51
CA ASP A 46 5.24 -1.62 6.50
C ASP A 46 5.00 -0.13 6.29
N VAL A 47 3.78 0.24 5.89
CA VAL A 47 3.42 1.64 5.66
C VAL A 47 2.97 2.26 6.98
N SER A 48 3.46 3.46 7.30
CA SER A 48 2.97 4.22 8.45
C SER A 48 1.46 4.46 8.30
N PRO A 49 0.64 4.13 9.31
CA PRO A 49 -0.80 4.26 9.21
C PRO A 49 -1.19 5.74 9.06
N PRO A 50 -2.32 6.04 8.41
CA PRO A 50 -2.86 7.39 8.45
C PRO A 50 -3.17 7.75 9.90
N ILE A 51 -2.92 9.01 10.29
CA ILE A 51 -3.15 9.45 11.67
C ILE A 51 -4.65 9.37 11.95
N LYS A 52 -5.06 8.41 12.77
CA LYS A 52 -6.38 8.39 13.40
C LYS A 52 -6.20 8.87 14.85
N PRO A 53 -6.94 9.89 15.31
CA PRO A 53 -6.96 10.19 16.73
C PRO A 53 -7.53 8.96 17.43
N LEU A 54 -6.76 8.44 18.37
CA LEU A 54 -7.29 7.46 19.30
C LEU A 54 -8.29 8.23 20.18
N ILE A 55 -9.56 7.90 20.00
CA ILE A 55 -10.62 8.34 20.89
C ILE A 55 -10.58 7.37 22.07
N ASN A 56 -10.26 7.85 23.27
CA ASN A 56 -10.42 7.03 24.46
C ASN A 56 -11.91 6.85 24.79
N ASP A 57 -12.27 5.93 25.70
CA ASP A 57 -13.67 5.68 26.11
C ASP A 57 -14.40 6.93 26.65
N GLN A 58 -13.66 8.01 26.93
CA GLN A 58 -14.16 9.31 27.39
C GLN A 58 -14.27 10.37 26.27
N GLN A 59 -14.17 9.97 25.00
CA GLN A 59 -14.26 10.87 23.84
C GLN A 59 -13.23 12.01 23.83
N GLN A 60 -12.09 11.82 24.50
CA GLN A 60 -11.02 12.82 24.50
C GLN A 60 -10.01 12.50 23.40
N LEU A 61 -9.71 13.51 22.57
CA LEU A 61 -8.72 13.44 21.50
C LEU A 61 -7.33 13.21 22.11
N VAL A 62 -6.82 11.99 22.08
CA VAL A 62 -5.47 11.69 22.58
C VAL A 62 -4.46 11.94 21.46
N THR A 63 -3.85 13.13 21.47
CA THR A 63 -2.78 13.53 20.52
C THR A 63 -1.39 13.04 20.92
N LYS A 64 -1.26 12.37 22.06
CA LYS A 64 0.00 11.82 22.57
C LYS A 64 -0.13 10.33 22.81
N THR A 65 0.25 9.54 21.82
CA THR A 65 0.63 8.15 22.03
C THR A 65 1.85 8.12 22.95
N THR A 66 1.75 7.46 24.10
CA THR A 66 2.92 7.16 24.93
C THR A 66 3.87 6.23 24.16
N ASP A 67 5.16 6.20 24.50
CA ASP A 67 6.16 5.37 23.79
C ASP A 67 5.82 3.87 23.81
N CYS A 68 4.97 3.41 24.74
CA CYS A 68 4.49 2.03 24.84
C CYS A 68 3.19 1.75 24.07
N ASP A 69 2.42 2.77 23.67
CA ASP A 69 1.24 2.63 22.80
C ASP A 69 1.58 2.69 21.30
N LYS A 70 2.87 2.87 20.96
CA LYS A 70 3.46 2.68 19.61
C LYS A 70 3.44 1.20 19.21
N GLN A 71 2.38 0.47 19.54
CA GLN A 71 2.19 -0.93 19.22
C GLN A 71 1.79 -1.08 17.75
N SER A 72 2.76 -0.79 16.87
CA SER A 72 2.98 -1.37 15.53
C SER A 72 1.74 -1.64 14.68
N ASN A 73 0.81 -0.70 14.54
CA ASN A 73 -0.22 -0.79 13.51
C ASN A 73 0.35 -0.21 12.21
N TYR A 74 0.91 -1.08 11.36
CA TYR A 74 1.24 -0.70 9.98
C TYR A 74 -0.02 -0.74 9.12
N ALA A 75 -0.14 0.23 8.20
CA ALA A 75 -1.02 0.12 7.06
C ALA A 75 -0.40 -0.84 6.02
N LYS A 76 -1.27 -1.53 5.30
CA LYS A 76 -0.91 -2.45 4.21
C LYS A 76 -1.44 -1.84 2.92
N VAL A 77 -0.55 -1.61 1.95
CA VAL A 77 -0.87 -0.98 0.67
C VAL A 77 -0.62 -1.98 -0.43
N PHE A 78 -1.68 -2.27 -1.19
CA PHE A 78 -1.65 -3.12 -2.37
C PHE A 78 -2.16 -2.31 -3.56
N SER A 79 -1.50 -2.41 -4.71
CA SER A 79 -1.91 -1.70 -5.93
C SER A 79 -1.51 -2.48 -7.16
N VAL A 80 -2.28 -2.35 -8.24
CA VAL A 80 -2.00 -2.92 -9.56
C VAL A 80 -2.07 -1.78 -10.57
N PHE A 81 -1.08 -1.71 -11.46
CA PHE A 81 -0.96 -0.69 -12.49
C PHE A 81 -0.95 -1.37 -13.86
N ASP A 82 -1.93 -1.06 -14.69
CA ASP A 82 -2.04 -1.51 -16.08
C ASP A 82 -1.37 -0.47 -16.99
N GLY A 83 -0.20 -0.82 -17.54
CA GLY A 83 0.57 0.08 -18.39
C GLY A 83 -0.01 0.20 -19.81
N HIS A 84 0.06 1.39 -20.39
CA HIS A 84 -0.33 1.61 -21.79
C HIS A 84 0.62 2.58 -22.49
N GLY A 85 1.16 2.15 -23.63
CA GLY A 85 2.10 2.96 -24.41
C GLY A 85 3.54 2.86 -23.89
N GLY A 86 3.83 1.85 -23.07
CA GLY A 86 5.13 1.61 -22.43
C GLY A 86 5.01 1.30 -20.93
N PRO A 87 5.96 0.53 -20.36
CA PRO A 87 5.94 0.13 -18.94
C PRO A 87 6.37 1.25 -17.98
N GLU A 88 6.88 2.38 -18.48
CA GLU A 88 7.60 3.37 -17.67
C GLU A 88 6.73 4.00 -16.59
N VAL A 89 5.47 4.33 -16.90
CA VAL A 89 4.55 4.97 -15.94
C VAL A 89 4.10 3.98 -14.87
N ALA A 90 3.75 2.75 -15.25
CA ALA A 90 3.37 1.70 -14.29
C ALA A 90 4.52 1.40 -13.31
N ARG A 91 5.76 1.30 -13.81
CA ARG A 91 6.96 1.12 -12.99
C ARG A 91 7.25 2.33 -12.10
N PHE A 92 7.03 3.55 -12.60
CA PHE A 92 7.17 4.75 -11.78
C PHE A 92 6.16 4.73 -10.63
N CYS A 93 4.91 4.35 -10.88
CA CYS A 93 3.91 4.19 -9.84
C CYS A 93 4.29 3.13 -8.80
N ASP A 94 4.82 1.97 -9.22
CA ASP A 94 5.32 0.95 -8.29
C ASP A 94 6.39 1.50 -7.33
N LEU A 95 7.36 2.24 -7.86
CA LEU A 95 8.46 2.78 -7.07
C LEU A 95 8.04 3.92 -6.13
N TYR A 96 7.13 4.80 -6.56
CA TYR A 96 6.91 6.09 -5.90
C TYR A 96 5.52 6.29 -5.30
N LEU A 97 4.50 5.48 -5.66
CA LEU A 97 3.13 5.70 -5.17
C LEU A 97 3.09 5.74 -3.64
N VAL A 98 3.68 4.75 -2.97
CA VAL A 98 3.64 4.68 -1.50
C VAL A 98 4.35 5.88 -0.86
N HIS A 99 5.47 6.32 -1.43
CA HIS A 99 6.20 7.49 -0.95
C HIS A 99 5.35 8.77 -1.09
N VAL A 100 4.71 8.98 -2.24
CA VAL A 100 3.83 10.13 -2.48
C VAL A 100 2.61 10.06 -1.57
N LEU A 101 2.00 8.88 -1.40
CA LEU A 101 0.86 8.64 -0.55
C LEU A 101 1.12 9.06 0.90
N VAL A 102 2.21 8.54 1.51
CA VAL A 102 2.56 8.89 2.90
C VAL A 102 3.03 10.34 3.06
N SER A 103 3.36 11.02 1.96
CA SER A 103 3.72 12.44 1.97
C SER A 103 2.50 13.36 1.89
N GLN A 104 1.30 12.84 1.58
CA GLN A 104 0.10 13.66 1.47
C GLN A 104 -0.32 14.21 2.84
N LYS A 105 -0.80 15.46 2.85
CA LYS A 105 -1.32 16.07 4.09
C LYS A 105 -2.48 15.25 4.62
N GLN A 106 -3.42 14.86 3.76
CA GLN A 106 -4.61 14.05 4.10
C GLN A 106 -4.28 12.67 4.66
N TRP A 107 -3.11 12.11 4.34
CA TRP A 107 -2.64 10.87 4.98
C TRP A 107 -2.15 11.13 6.40
N ASN A 108 -1.55 12.29 6.62
CA ASN A 108 -0.96 12.72 7.89
C ASN A 108 -1.87 13.63 8.74
N SER A 109 -3.02 14.05 8.24
CA SER A 109 -3.98 14.90 8.91
C SER A 109 -5.26 14.11 9.13
N PHE A 110 -5.80 14.24 10.34
CA PHE A 110 -7.15 13.81 10.60
C PHE A 110 -8.07 14.99 10.33
N ASP A 111 -8.86 14.91 9.26
CA ASP A 111 -9.94 15.86 9.03
C ASP A 111 -11.13 15.41 9.86
N ALA A 112 -11.36 16.09 10.99
CA ALA A 112 -12.52 15.86 11.85
C ALA A 112 -13.84 16.24 11.16
N ASP A 113 -13.74 17.04 10.10
CA ASP A 113 -14.86 17.56 9.33
C ASP A 113 -14.91 16.82 8.00
N GLY A 114 -15.76 15.78 7.93
CA GLY A 114 -15.93 14.92 6.75
C GLY A 114 -16.52 15.62 5.54
N CYS A 115 -15.78 16.55 4.93
CA CYS A 115 -16.07 17.10 3.61
C CYS A 115 -14.94 16.66 2.67
N ALA A 116 -15.13 15.54 1.98
CA ALA A 116 -14.27 15.17 0.87
C ALA A 116 -14.48 16.20 -0.25
N ASP A 117 -13.51 17.09 -0.44
CA ASP A 117 -13.45 17.94 -1.62
C ASP A 117 -13.15 17.05 -2.84
N VAL A 118 -14.19 16.81 -3.64
CA VAL A 118 -14.12 16.31 -5.03
C VAL A 118 -14.65 17.38 -5.98
#